data_AF-A0A258CHB3-F1
#
_entry.id   AF-A0A258CHB3-F1
#
_cell.length_a   1.000
_cell.length_b   1.000
_cell.length_c   1.000
_cell.angle_alpha   90.00
_cell.angle_beta   90.00
_cell.angle_gamma   90.00
#
_symmetry.space_group_name_H-M   'P 1'
#
loop_
_entity.id
_entity.type
_entity.pdbx_description
1 polymer ?
#
loop_
_entity_poly.entity_id
_entity_poly.type
_entity_poly.pdbx_seq_one_letter_code
_entity_poly.pdbx_strand_id
1 'polypeptide(L)'
;MAQLNRPLTTEDGELRDDLTKEELDRFKPASDVLPAKVLAQLNRGGRPISDNPKVSTTVRFDADVLAAFKATGKGWQTRMNNALKEWLATH
;
A
#
# COMPACT_ATOMS: atom_id res chain seq x y z
N MET A 1 23.38 -35.67 -3.71
CA MET A 1 22.30 -35.48 -4.71
C MET A 1 21.04 -35.15 -3.93
N ALA A 2 20.57 -33.89 -3.97
CA ALA A 2 19.37 -33.49 -3.24
C ALA A 2 18.14 -34.24 -3.80
N GLN A 3 17.34 -34.84 -2.92
CA GLN A 3 16.15 -35.61 -3.31
C GLN A 3 15.03 -34.66 -3.71
N LEU A 4 14.79 -34.55 -5.02
CA LEU A 4 14.00 -33.48 -5.64
C LEU A 4 12.50 -33.43 -5.29
N ASN A 5 11.95 -34.45 -4.63
CA ASN A 5 10.51 -34.60 -4.31
C ASN A 5 10.22 -34.74 -2.80
N ARG A 6 11.15 -34.36 -1.93
CA ARG A 6 10.92 -34.37 -0.48
C ARG A 6 10.00 -33.21 -0.10
N PRO A 7 9.01 -33.42 0.79
CA PRO A 7 8.16 -32.33 1.27
C PRO A 7 9.00 -31.21 1.91
N LEU A 8 8.51 -29.97 1.80
CA LEU A 8 9.15 -28.78 2.39
C LEU A 8 8.89 -28.70 3.90
N THR A 9 7.86 -29.37 4.39
CA THR A 9 7.45 -29.40 5.79
C THR A 9 7.77 -30.72 6.48
N THR A 10 7.95 -30.68 7.79
CA THR A 10 8.00 -31.85 8.68
C THR A 10 6.61 -32.46 8.87
N GLU A 11 6.53 -33.61 9.55
CA GLU A 11 5.24 -34.25 9.88
C GLU A 11 4.35 -33.37 10.75
N ASP A 12 4.95 -32.51 11.59
CA ASP A 12 4.25 -31.56 12.45
C ASP A 12 3.73 -30.32 11.71
N GLY A 13 4.01 -30.21 10.41
CA GLY A 13 3.59 -29.09 9.56
C GLY A 13 4.53 -27.87 9.58
N GLU A 14 5.63 -27.94 10.32
CA GLU A 14 6.65 -26.88 10.35
C GLU A 14 7.55 -26.94 9.10
N LEU A 15 8.14 -25.81 8.72
CA LEU A 15 9.15 -25.79 7.66
C LEU A 15 10.41 -26.54 8.11
N ARG A 16 11.02 -27.30 7.20
CA ARG A 16 12.28 -27.99 7.48
C ARG A 16 13.44 -27.00 7.59
N ASP A 17 14.31 -27.22 8.57
CA ASP A 17 15.49 -26.37 8.79
C ASP A 17 16.62 -26.57 7.76
N ASP A 18 16.59 -27.66 7.00
CA ASP A 18 17.63 -28.05 6.02
C ASP A 18 17.28 -27.66 4.58
N LEU A 19 16.56 -26.54 4.39
CA LEU A 19 16.23 -25.99 3.07
C LEU A 19 17.48 -25.48 2.34
N THR A 20 17.73 -26.03 1.16
CA THR A 20 18.86 -25.63 0.30
C THR A 20 18.51 -24.42 -0.58
N LYS A 21 19.54 -23.71 -1.06
CA LYS A 21 19.34 -22.56 -1.96
C LYS A 21 18.68 -23.00 -3.28
N GLU A 22 19.08 -24.13 -3.81
CA GLU A 22 18.51 -24.70 -5.04
C GLU A 22 17.01 -25.05 -4.88
N GLU A 23 16.59 -25.44 -3.67
CA GLU A 23 15.16 -25.65 -3.37
C GLU A 23 14.38 -24.34 -3.34
N LEU A 24 14.95 -23.29 -2.75
CA LEU A 24 14.35 -21.94 -2.68
C LEU A 24 14.27 -21.26 -4.05
N ASP A 25 15.29 -21.43 -4.91
CA ASP A 25 15.35 -20.85 -6.25
C ASP A 25 14.23 -21.36 -7.18
N ARG A 26 13.53 -22.45 -6.81
CA ARG A 26 12.35 -22.95 -7.55
C ARG A 26 11.05 -22.23 -7.21
N PHE A 27 11.03 -21.40 -6.16
CA PHE A 27 9.82 -20.69 -5.76
C PHE A 27 9.43 -19.68 -6.83
N LYS A 28 8.15 -19.68 -7.20
CA LYS A 28 7.60 -18.79 -8.22
C LYS A 28 6.57 -17.85 -7.60
N PRO A 29 6.42 -16.63 -8.13
CA PRO A 29 5.34 -15.75 -7.76
C PRO A 29 3.98 -16.46 -7.89
N ALA A 30 3.08 -16.23 -6.94
CA ALA A 30 1.73 -16.81 -6.97
C ALA A 30 0.96 -16.48 -8.26
N SER A 31 1.24 -15.31 -8.86
CA SER A 31 0.70 -14.90 -10.17
C SER A 31 1.04 -15.85 -11.31
N ASP A 32 2.18 -16.54 -11.21
CA ASP A 32 2.73 -17.32 -12.31
C ASP A 32 2.29 -18.79 -12.26
N VAL A 33 1.75 -19.21 -11.10
CA VAL A 33 1.40 -20.62 -10.83
C VAL A 33 -0.06 -20.82 -10.45
N LEU A 34 -0.75 -19.82 -9.89
CA LEU A 34 -2.14 -19.97 -9.47
C LEU A 34 -3.12 -19.61 -10.60
N PRO A 35 -4.28 -20.30 -10.70
CA PRO A 35 -5.35 -19.91 -11.61
C PRO A 35 -5.89 -18.51 -11.30
N ALA A 36 -6.28 -17.76 -12.33
CA ALA A 36 -6.76 -16.38 -12.21
C ALA A 36 -7.92 -16.21 -11.19
N LYS A 37 -8.82 -17.19 -11.10
CA LYS A 37 -9.94 -17.18 -10.13
C LYS A 37 -9.46 -17.21 -8.68
N VAL A 38 -8.40 -17.98 -8.39
CA VAL A 38 -7.80 -18.06 -7.05
C VAL A 38 -7.03 -16.79 -6.76
N LEU A 39 -6.25 -16.30 -7.73
CA LEU A 39 -5.50 -15.04 -7.61
C LEU A 39 -6.42 -13.84 -7.33
N ALA A 40 -7.60 -13.77 -7.95
CA ALA A 40 -8.59 -12.72 -7.71
C ALA A 40 -9.21 -12.76 -6.31
N GLN A 41 -9.22 -13.94 -5.66
CA GLN A 41 -9.67 -14.10 -4.28
C GLN A 41 -8.57 -13.76 -3.25
N LEU A 42 -7.30 -13.74 -3.68
CA LEU A 42 -6.20 -13.24 -2.86
C LEU A 42 -6.32 -11.73 -2.76
N ASN A 43 -7.11 -11.30 -1.78
CA ASN A 43 -7.39 -9.91 -1.45
C ASN A 43 -6.06 -9.16 -1.32
N ARG A 44 -5.72 -8.32 -2.32
CA ARG A 44 -4.56 -7.42 -2.26
C ARG A 44 -4.90 -6.33 -1.25
N GLY A 45 -4.82 -6.64 0.04
CA GLY A 45 -5.22 -5.79 1.14
C GLY A 45 -4.65 -4.38 0.98
N GLY A 46 -5.51 -3.45 0.59
CA GLY A 46 -5.17 -2.06 0.33
C GLY A 46 -6.44 -1.24 0.25
N ARG A 47 -6.36 0.03 0.67
CA ARG A 47 -7.45 0.98 0.42
C ARG A 47 -7.62 1.09 -1.11
N PRO A 48 -8.85 1.04 -1.65
CA PRO A 48 -9.09 1.31 -3.05
C PRO A 48 -8.36 2.59 -3.49
N ILE A 49 -7.67 2.51 -4.62
CA ILE A 49 -6.99 3.67 -5.19
C ILE A 49 -8.07 4.71 -5.49
N SER A 50 -7.88 5.93 -5.00
CA SER A 50 -8.81 7.03 -5.30
C SER A 50 -8.59 7.49 -6.74
N ASP A 51 -9.66 7.64 -7.51
CA ASP A 51 -9.58 8.11 -8.90
C ASP A 51 -9.00 9.53 -9.02
N ASN A 52 -9.11 10.34 -7.97
CA ASN A 52 -8.56 11.69 -7.93
C ASN A 52 -7.83 11.94 -6.59
N PRO A 53 -6.59 11.45 -6.45
CA PRO A 53 -5.81 11.64 -5.23
C PRO A 53 -5.39 13.10 -5.07
N LYS A 54 -5.23 13.54 -3.82
CA LYS A 54 -4.63 14.85 -3.52
C LYS A 54 -3.19 14.88 -4.03
N VAL A 55 -2.83 15.92 -4.77
CA VAL A 55 -1.46 16.14 -5.25
C VAL A 55 -0.66 16.88 -4.17
N SER A 56 0.49 16.33 -3.80
CA SER A 56 1.44 17.01 -2.92
C SER A 56 2.25 18.02 -3.73
N THR A 57 2.26 19.28 -3.30
CA THR A 57 3.08 20.34 -3.89
C THR A 57 3.58 21.27 -2.80
N THR A 58 4.68 21.98 -3.09
CA THR A 58 5.26 22.96 -2.17
C THR A 58 4.78 24.35 -2.55
N VAL A 59 4.02 25.00 -1.67
CA VAL A 59 3.52 26.37 -1.83
C VAL A 59 3.92 27.18 -0.59
N ARG A 60 4.35 28.42 -0.79
CA ARG A 60 4.59 29.36 0.31
C ARG A 60 3.33 30.17 0.56
N PHE A 61 2.93 30.25 1.83
CA PHE A 61 1.82 31.08 2.31
C PHE A 61 2.37 32.14 3.25
N ASP A 62 1.67 33.26 3.35
CA ASP A 62 1.96 34.26 4.38
C ASP A 62 1.81 33.65 5.78
N ALA A 63 2.62 34.12 6.72
CA ALA A 63 2.74 33.53 8.04
C ALA A 63 1.46 33.67 8.87
N ASP A 64 0.76 34.81 8.73
CA ASP A 64 -0.50 35.12 9.38
C ASP A 64 -1.64 34.23 8.88
N VAL A 65 -1.74 34.01 7.56
CA VAL A 65 -2.72 33.11 6.94
C VAL A 65 -2.52 31.69 7.48
N LEU A 66 -1.28 31.19 7.48
CA LEU A 66 -0.98 29.85 7.97
C LEU A 66 -1.27 29.72 9.48
N ALA A 67 -0.95 30.76 10.27
CA ALA A 67 -1.23 30.79 11.70
C ALA A 67 -2.74 30.79 11.98
N ALA A 68 -3.52 31.58 11.26
CA ALA A 68 -4.98 31.64 11.39
C ALA A 68 -5.63 30.27 11.15
N PHE A 69 -5.24 29.57 10.08
CA PHE A 69 -5.76 28.23 9.84
C PHE A 69 -5.27 27.25 10.91
N LYS A 70 -3.98 27.22 11.27
CA LYS A 70 -3.49 26.30 12.32
C LYS A 70 -4.19 26.48 13.66
N ALA A 71 -4.54 27.71 14.04
CA ALA A 71 -5.28 28.01 15.26
C ALA A 71 -6.67 27.34 15.32
N THR A 72 -7.25 26.99 14.17
CA THR A 72 -8.52 26.24 14.12
C THR A 72 -8.40 24.78 14.57
N GLY A 73 -7.18 24.30 14.83
CA GLY A 73 -6.92 22.97 15.40
C GLY A 73 -6.98 21.83 14.38
N LYS A 74 -7.35 20.63 14.83
CA LYS A 74 -7.39 19.42 13.99
C LYS A 74 -8.21 19.66 12.73
N GLY A 75 -7.67 19.26 11.57
CA GLY A 75 -8.32 19.43 10.27
C GLY A 75 -8.13 20.80 9.61
N TRP A 76 -7.24 21.65 10.11
CA TRP A 76 -7.00 22.97 9.52
C TRP A 76 -6.61 22.93 8.04
N GLN A 77 -5.83 21.93 7.61
CA GLN A 77 -5.47 21.74 6.20
C GLN A 77 -6.70 21.45 5.33
N THR A 78 -7.67 20.68 5.84
CA THR A 78 -8.93 20.41 5.14
C THR A 78 -9.77 21.68 5.02
N ARG A 79 -9.85 22.49 6.09
CA ARG A 79 -10.54 23.79 6.05
C ARG A 79 -9.89 24.74 5.05
N MET A 80 -8.56 24.85 5.06
CA MET A 80 -7.81 25.65 4.10
C MET A 80 -8.08 25.19 2.66
N ASN A 81 -8.05 23.88 2.40
CA ASN A 81 -8.37 23.34 1.07
C ASN A 81 -9.82 23.64 0.65
N ASN A 82 -10.78 23.61 1.56
CA ASN A 82 -12.17 23.94 1.25
C ASN A 82 -12.33 25.43 0.94
N ALA A 83 -11.65 26.32 1.68
CA ALA A 83 -11.65 27.75 1.38
C ALA A 83 -11.09 28.03 -0.03
N LEU A 84 -10.02 27.35 -0.44
CA LEU A 84 -9.48 27.46 -1.80
C LEU A 84 -10.49 26.97 -2.87
N LYS A 85 -11.22 25.89 -2.60
CA LYS A 85 -12.28 25.40 -3.50
C LYS A 85 -13.45 26.39 -3.62
N GLU A 86 -13.85 26.99 -2.51
CA GLU A 86 -14.92 27.99 -2.47
C GLU A 86 -14.51 29.26 -3.23
N TRP A 87 -13.27 29.71 -3.05
CA TRP A 87 -12.72 30.83 -3.82
C TRP A 87 -12.77 30.55 -5.32
N LEU A 88 -12.36 29.36 -5.77
CA LEU A 88 -12.44 28.93 -7.18
C LEU A 88 -13.87 28.79 -7.73
N ALA A 89 -14.87 28.61 -6.87
CA ALA A 89 -16.27 28.50 -7.28
C ALA A 89 -16.96 29.86 -7.39
N THR A 90 -16.40 30.90 -6.79
CA THR A 90 -17.01 32.23 -6.63
C THR A 90 -16.34 33.31 -7.47
N HIS A 91 -15.18 33.03 -8.05
CA HIS A 91 -14.36 33.95 -8.85
C HIS A 91 -13.97 33.28 -10.17
#